data_AF-A0A524KL37-F1
#
_entry.id   AF-A0A524KL37-F1
#
_cell.length_a   1.000
_cell.length_b   1.000
_cell.length_c   1.000
_cell.angle_alpha   90.00
_cell.angle_beta   90.00
_cell.angle_gamma   90.00
#
_symmetry.space_group_name_H-M   'P 1'
#
loop_
_entity.id
_entity.type
_entity.pdbx_description
1 polymer ?
#
loop_
_entity_poly.entity_id
_entity_poly.type
_entity_poly.pdbx_seq_one_letter_code
_entity_poly.pdbx_strand_id
1 'polypeptide(L)'
;MRREVGFTLIELMIVVVVIGILAAVAIPNFVSMGGRAREAGVKANMHTFQLAAEDYSVQNDGSYASSGSVVVSLTPGGSANFKNSFTGLSGAGVAWEDRGTYAAPASPVSGITSYSDSNNSIYNVKGHGKSSPLTIILTSGN
;
A
#
# COMPACT_ATOMS: atom_id res chain seq x y z
N MET A 1 -23.00 -4.28 -59.13
CA MET A 1 -22.74 -5.49 -58.31
C MET A 1 -21.61 -5.17 -57.34
N ARG A 2 -21.87 -5.11 -56.03
CA ARG A 2 -20.81 -4.92 -55.03
C ARG A 2 -20.17 -6.28 -54.77
N ARG A 3 -18.85 -6.41 -54.92
CA ARG A 3 -18.09 -7.57 -54.46
C ARG A 3 -17.98 -7.48 -52.95
N GLU A 4 -18.62 -8.40 -52.24
CA GLU A 4 -18.32 -8.63 -50.83
C GLU A 4 -16.95 -9.33 -50.76
N VAL A 5 -15.97 -8.63 -50.20
CA VAL A 5 -14.65 -9.20 -49.91
C VAL A 5 -14.77 -9.85 -48.55
N GLY A 6 -14.95 -11.18 -48.53
CA GLY A 6 -14.99 -11.97 -47.29
C GLY A 6 -13.62 -12.07 -46.64
N PHE A 7 -13.59 -12.01 -45.32
CA PHE A 7 -12.39 -12.19 -44.50
C PHE A 7 -11.83 -13.61 -44.68
N THR A 8 -10.51 -13.75 -44.84
CA THR A 8 -9.91 -15.08 -45.02
C THR A 8 -9.70 -15.77 -43.67
N LEU A 9 -9.86 -17.10 -43.63
CA LEU A 9 -9.56 -17.87 -42.41
C LEU A 9 -8.08 -17.73 -42.00
N ILE A 10 -7.19 -17.61 -42.98
CA ILE A 10 -5.75 -17.44 -42.72
C ILE A 10 -5.43 -16.08 -42.09
N GLU A 11 -6.11 -15.00 -42.47
CA GLU A 11 -5.99 -13.70 -41.78
C GLU A 11 -6.37 -13.82 -40.31
N LEU A 12 -7.48 -14.48 -40.01
CA LEU A 12 -7.91 -14.66 -38.63
C LEU A 12 -6.91 -15.53 -37.84
N MET A 13 -6.35 -16.57 -38.46
CA MET A 13 -5.36 -17.45 -37.84
C MET A 13 -4.06 -16.71 -37.49
N ILE A 14 -3.53 -15.88 -38.39
CA ILE A 14 -2.31 -15.12 -38.12
C ILE A 14 -2.56 -14.11 -37.00
N VAL A 15 -3.72 -13.45 -36.98
CA VAL A 15 -4.09 -12.48 -35.94
C VAL A 15 -4.12 -13.13 -34.57
N VAL A 16 -4.76 -14.30 -34.40
CA VAL A 16 -4.80 -14.96 -33.08
C VAL A 16 -3.44 -15.48 -32.65
N VAL A 17 -2.58 -15.89 -33.58
CA VAL A 17 -1.19 -16.29 -33.27
C VAL A 17 -0.38 -15.10 -32.76
N VAL A 18 -0.46 -13.95 -33.44
CA VAL A 18 0.26 -12.74 -33.01
C VAL A 18 -0.26 -12.23 -31.65
N ILE A 19 -1.58 -12.18 -31.44
CA ILE A 19 -2.16 -11.81 -30.14
C ILE A 19 -1.75 -12.81 -29.05
N GLY A 20 -1.69 -14.11 -29.36
CA GLY A 20 -1.22 -15.14 -28.44
C GLY A 20 0.22 -14.93 -27.96
N ILE A 21 1.13 -14.60 -28.88
CA ILE A 21 2.54 -14.31 -28.55
C ILE A 21 2.65 -13.06 -27.66
N LEU A 22 1.93 -11.99 -28.01
CA LEU A 22 1.92 -10.75 -27.23
C LEU A 22 1.33 -10.98 -25.83
N ALA A 23 0.24 -11.72 -25.72
CA ALA A 23 -0.41 -12.04 -24.46
C ALA A 23 0.50 -12.87 -23.54
N ALA A 24 1.22 -13.85 -24.09
CA ALA A 24 2.14 -14.70 -23.32
C ALA A 24 3.23 -13.91 -22.59
N VAL A 25 3.74 -12.83 -23.21
CA VAL A 25 4.75 -11.95 -22.60
C VAL A 25 4.11 -10.89 -21.70
N ALA A 26 2.98 -10.32 -22.11
CA ALA A 26 2.36 -9.18 -21.43
C ALA A 26 1.66 -9.56 -20.11
N ILE A 27 0.94 -10.69 -20.07
CA ILE A 27 0.15 -11.13 -18.91
C ILE A 27 0.99 -11.28 -17.63
N PRO A 28 2.12 -11.99 -17.60
CA PRO A 28 2.89 -12.16 -16.37
C PRO A 28 3.41 -10.82 -15.83
N ASN A 29 3.85 -9.92 -16.72
CA ASN A 29 4.31 -8.59 -16.32
C ASN A 29 3.16 -7.77 -15.71
N PHE A 30 1.99 -7.77 -16.35
CA PHE A 30 0.80 -7.03 -15.87
C PHE A 30 0.37 -7.47 -14.46
N VAL A 31 0.34 -8.79 -14.19
CA VAL A 31 0.01 -9.31 -12.85
C VAL A 31 1.03 -8.86 -11.80
N SER A 32 2.32 -8.87 -12.14
CA SER A 32 3.38 -8.41 -11.23
C SER A 32 3.30 -6.89 -10.94
N MET A 33 2.90 -6.10 -11.93
CA MET A 33 2.75 -4.65 -11.81
C MET A 33 1.64 -4.27 -10.82
N GLY A 34 0.53 -5.00 -10.81
CA GLY A 34 -0.55 -4.79 -9.85
C GLY A 34 -0.11 -5.01 -8.40
N GLY A 35 0.72 -6.03 -8.14
CA GLY A 35 1.31 -6.27 -6.83
C GLY A 35 2.22 -5.12 -6.37
N ARG A 36 3.15 -4.70 -7.24
CA ARG A 36 4.07 -3.59 -6.96
C ARG A 36 3.33 -2.27 -6.73
N ALA A 37 2.26 -2.00 -7.47
CA ALA A 37 1.43 -0.81 -7.30
C ALA A 37 0.75 -0.78 -5.92
N ARG A 38 0.25 -1.92 -5.44
CA ARG A 38 -0.34 -2.01 -4.09
C ARG A 38 0.70 -1.81 -3.01
N GLU A 39 1.90 -2.39 -3.15
CA GLU A 39 3.00 -2.16 -2.21
C GLU A 39 3.49 -0.71 -2.20
N ALA A 40 3.50 -0.05 -3.36
CA ALA A 40 3.76 1.39 -3.44
C ALA A 40 2.68 2.20 -2.69
N GLY A 41 1.42 1.76 -2.76
CA GLY A 41 0.32 2.32 -1.96
C GLY A 41 0.56 2.16 -0.45
N VAL A 42 1.06 1.01 0.01
CA VAL A 42 1.41 0.83 1.44
C VAL A 42 2.53 1.78 1.84
N LYS A 43 3.57 1.94 1.02
CA LYS A 43 4.64 2.91 1.28
C LYS A 43 4.12 4.34 1.35
N ALA A 44 3.18 4.71 0.47
CA ALA A 44 2.52 6.02 0.53
C ALA A 44 1.72 6.18 1.84
N ASN A 45 0.95 5.17 2.23
CA ASN A 45 0.22 5.15 3.50
C ASN A 45 1.17 5.30 4.70
N MET A 46 2.32 4.62 4.69
CA MET A 46 3.34 4.77 5.73
C MET A 46 3.84 6.21 5.84
N HIS A 47 4.12 6.88 4.71
CA HIS A 47 4.51 8.28 4.71
C HIS A 47 3.39 9.21 5.19
N THR A 48 2.15 8.97 4.78
CA THR A 48 0.99 9.72 5.30
C THR A 48 0.88 9.58 6.82
N PHE A 49 1.14 8.38 7.36
CA PHE A 49 1.15 8.11 8.79
C PHE A 49 2.31 8.83 9.50
N GLN A 50 3.49 8.81 8.89
CA GLN A 50 4.67 9.52 9.38
C GLN A 50 4.41 11.02 9.48
N LEU A 51 3.87 11.63 8.42
CA LEU A 51 3.53 13.06 8.41
C LEU A 51 2.53 13.43 9.50
N ALA A 52 1.52 12.59 9.72
CA ALA A 52 0.55 12.79 10.79
C ALA A 52 1.18 12.66 12.20
N ALA A 53 2.17 11.77 12.37
CA ALA A 53 2.90 11.63 13.63
C ALA A 53 3.79 12.84 13.90
N GLU A 54 4.49 13.35 12.89
CA GLU A 54 5.30 14.57 13.01
C GLU A 54 4.44 15.82 13.25
N ASP A 55 3.29 15.94 12.57
CA ASP A 55 2.35 17.05 12.80
C ASP A 55 1.83 17.05 14.25
N TYR A 56 1.51 15.87 14.79
CA TYR A 56 1.18 15.75 16.21
C TYR A 56 2.31 16.23 17.11
N SER A 57 3.56 15.84 16.83
CA SER A 57 4.71 16.25 17.64
C SER A 57 4.93 17.76 17.64
N VAL A 58 4.80 18.42 16.48
CA VAL A 58 4.88 19.88 16.37
C VAL A 58 3.82 20.58 17.24
N GLN A 59 2.63 19.99 17.37
CA GLN A 59 1.54 20.54 18.17
C GLN A 59 1.62 20.20 19.66
N ASN A 60 2.48 19.25 20.06
CA ASN A 60 2.56 18.71 21.42
C ASN A 60 3.98 18.81 22.00
N ASP A 61 4.66 19.93 21.77
CA ASP A 61 5.99 20.24 22.33
C ASP A 61 7.05 19.16 22.07
N GLY A 62 7.02 18.53 20.89
CA GLY A 62 7.95 17.46 20.52
C GLY A 62 7.54 16.06 20.99
N SER A 63 6.40 15.92 21.67
CA SER A 63 5.88 14.63 22.12
C SER A 63 5.05 13.95 21.02
N TYR A 64 5.38 12.71 20.71
CA TYR A 64 4.64 11.87 19.77
C TYR A 64 3.39 11.25 20.42
N ALA A 65 2.44 10.83 19.59
CA ALA A 65 1.22 10.20 20.07
C ALA A 65 1.51 8.81 20.66
N SER A 66 0.86 8.47 21.77
CA SER A 66 0.98 7.15 22.43
C SER A 66 0.14 6.05 21.77
N SER A 67 -0.53 6.36 20.66
CA SER A 67 -1.35 5.39 19.94
C SER A 67 -1.53 5.76 18.47
N GLY A 68 -1.44 4.75 17.61
CA GLY A 68 -1.76 4.86 16.19
C GLY A 68 -3.18 5.36 15.91
N SER A 69 -4.13 5.20 16.84
CA SER A 69 -5.50 5.74 16.69
C SER A 69 -5.53 7.26 16.62
N VAL A 70 -4.68 7.92 17.42
CA VAL A 70 -4.55 9.38 17.41
C VAL A 70 -3.90 9.81 16.10
N VAL A 71 -2.81 9.16 15.71
CA VAL A 71 -2.08 9.50 14.48
C VAL A 71 -2.97 9.32 13.23
N VAL A 72 -3.69 8.22 13.11
CA VAL A 72 -4.54 7.98 11.94
C VAL A 72 -5.69 8.99 11.86
N SER A 73 -6.16 9.53 12.98
CA SER A 73 -7.21 10.55 12.98
C SER A 73 -6.75 11.90 12.41
N LEU A 74 -5.44 12.15 12.44
CA LEU A 74 -4.79 13.34 11.87
C LEU A 74 -4.41 13.18 10.39
N THR A 75 -4.53 11.98 9.83
CA THR A 75 -4.31 11.78 8.39
C THR A 75 -5.38 12.50 7.56
N PRO A 76 -5.10 12.85 6.29
CA PRO A 76 -6.09 13.51 5.44
C PRO A 76 -7.38 12.70 5.31
N GLY A 77 -8.51 13.29 5.76
CA GLY A 77 -9.82 12.62 5.79
C GLY A 77 -10.00 11.62 6.94
N GLY A 78 -9.04 11.51 7.85
CA GLY A 78 -9.07 10.70 9.07
C GLY A 78 -9.14 9.19 8.82
N SER A 79 -9.34 8.44 9.92
CA SER A 79 -9.33 6.97 9.95
C SER A 79 -10.26 6.31 8.93
N ALA A 80 -11.40 6.92 8.63
CA ALA A 80 -12.37 6.40 7.66
C ALA A 80 -11.82 6.35 6.22
N ASN A 81 -10.94 7.28 5.86
CA ASN A 81 -10.36 7.41 4.52
C ASN A 81 -8.95 6.78 4.42
N PHE A 82 -8.36 6.39 5.54
CA PHE A 82 -7.12 5.62 5.55
C PHE A 82 -7.39 4.17 5.15
N LYS A 83 -7.20 3.87 3.86
CA LYS A 83 -7.55 2.57 3.26
C LYS A 83 -6.32 1.70 3.03
N ASN A 84 -6.49 0.40 3.26
CA ASN A 84 -5.53 -0.62 2.89
C ASN A 84 -5.43 -0.75 1.35
N SER A 85 -4.23 -0.65 0.79
CA SER A 85 -4.01 -0.69 -0.66
C SER A 85 -4.30 -2.05 -1.32
N PHE A 86 -4.40 -3.14 -0.54
CA PHE A 86 -4.73 -4.48 -1.02
C PHE A 86 -6.22 -4.80 -0.92
N THR A 87 -6.90 -4.40 0.15
CA THR A 87 -8.31 -4.73 0.39
C THR A 87 -9.27 -3.59 0.08
N GLY A 88 -8.80 -2.34 0.06
CA GLY A 88 -9.62 -1.14 -0.12
C GLY A 88 -10.47 -0.77 1.11
N LEU A 89 -10.33 -1.53 2.20
CA LEU A 89 -11.05 -1.32 3.47
C LEU A 89 -10.25 -0.42 4.40
N SER A 90 -10.94 0.31 5.27
CA SER A 90 -10.36 1.10 6.36
C SER A 90 -10.62 0.44 7.72
N GLY A 91 -9.92 0.90 8.76
CA GLY A 91 -10.11 0.46 10.14
C GLY A 91 -8.88 -0.18 10.78
N ALA A 92 -8.91 -0.22 12.12
CA ALA A 92 -7.89 -0.82 12.95
C ALA A 92 -7.81 -2.34 12.69
N GLY A 93 -6.59 -2.88 12.63
CA GLY A 93 -6.32 -4.28 12.29
C GLY A 93 -6.48 -4.62 10.80
N VAL A 94 -6.96 -3.68 9.97
CA VAL A 94 -7.13 -3.86 8.53
C VAL A 94 -6.20 -2.95 7.75
N ALA A 95 -6.35 -1.63 7.89
CA ALA A 95 -5.52 -0.64 7.19
C ALA A 95 -4.37 -0.14 8.06
N TRP A 96 -4.60 -0.05 9.37
CA TRP A 96 -3.60 0.40 10.32
C TRP A 96 -3.65 -0.43 11.60
N GLU A 97 -2.59 -0.41 12.38
CA GLU A 97 -2.56 -0.98 13.73
C GLU A 97 -1.66 -0.16 14.65
N ASP A 98 -1.88 -0.35 15.94
CA ASP A 98 -1.04 0.17 17.00
C ASP A 98 -0.26 -1.00 17.61
N ARG A 99 1.06 -0.86 17.79
CA ARG A 99 1.89 -1.89 18.42
C ARG A 99 2.38 -1.37 19.76
N GLY A 100 2.12 -2.14 20.82
CA GLY A 100 2.58 -1.81 22.18
C GLY A 100 4.09 -1.94 22.42
N THR A 101 4.91 -2.15 21.38
CA THR A 101 6.37 -2.20 21.52
C THR A 101 7.03 -1.63 20.27
N TYR A 102 7.90 -0.64 20.45
CA TYR A 102 8.67 -0.01 19.38
C TYR A 102 9.35 -1.01 18.42
N ALA A 103 9.99 -2.06 18.95
CA ALA A 103 10.68 -3.06 18.13
C ALA A 103 9.74 -4.03 17.37
N ALA A 104 8.44 -4.07 17.68
CA ALA A 104 7.53 -5.07 17.12
C ALA A 104 7.46 -4.98 15.58
N PRO A 105 7.45 -6.12 14.86
CA PRO A 105 7.21 -6.11 13.42
C PRO A 105 5.76 -5.72 13.11
N ALA A 106 5.47 -5.32 11.87
CA ALA A 106 4.09 -5.23 11.40
C ALA A 106 3.39 -6.59 11.46
N SER A 107 2.09 -6.60 11.77
CA SER A 107 1.24 -7.79 11.70
C SER A 107 1.24 -8.35 10.27
N PRO A 108 1.12 -9.68 10.08
CA PRO A 108 1.11 -10.33 8.77
C PRO A 108 -0.20 -10.11 7.98
N VAL A 109 -0.77 -8.91 8.07
CA VAL A 109 -1.96 -8.48 7.33
C VAL A 109 -1.48 -7.70 6.11
N SER A 110 -1.77 -8.22 4.91
CA SER A 110 -1.33 -7.57 3.66
C SER A 110 -1.85 -6.14 3.58
N GLY A 111 -0.96 -5.17 3.40
CA GLY A 111 -1.31 -3.76 3.26
C GLY A 111 -1.44 -2.97 4.56
N ILE A 112 -1.20 -3.60 5.72
CA ILE A 112 -1.31 -2.91 7.00
C ILE A 112 -0.15 -1.92 7.20
N THR A 113 -0.47 -0.77 7.81
CA THR A 113 0.49 0.22 8.29
C THR A 113 0.51 0.22 9.81
N SER A 114 1.63 -0.13 10.41
CA SER A 114 1.77 -0.31 11.85
C SER A 114 2.49 0.90 12.44
N TYR A 115 1.92 1.46 13.49
CA TYR A 115 2.55 2.49 14.31
C TYR A 115 3.05 1.88 15.61
N SER A 116 4.18 2.37 16.12
CA SER A 116 4.71 1.94 17.41
C SER A 116 5.47 3.11 18.02
N ASP A 117 5.19 3.45 19.27
CA ASP A 117 5.93 4.47 20.00
C ASP A 117 6.77 3.87 21.15
N SER A 118 7.63 4.70 21.73
CA SER A 118 8.23 4.47 23.04
C SER A 118 8.15 5.74 23.87
N ASN A 119 7.34 5.67 24.94
CA ASN A 119 7.17 6.75 25.92
C ASN A 119 6.93 8.12 25.26
N ASN A 120 6.16 8.16 24.16
CA ASN A 120 5.85 9.39 23.43
C ASN A 120 7.08 10.17 22.91
N SER A 121 8.28 9.59 22.93
CA SER A 121 9.53 10.30 22.60
C SER A 121 10.06 9.93 21.22
N ILE A 122 9.81 8.70 20.81
CA ILE A 122 10.18 8.19 19.49
C ILE A 122 9.05 7.35 18.93
N TYR A 123 8.93 7.31 17.61
CA TYR A 123 8.01 6.40 16.93
C TYR A 123 8.68 5.69 15.77
N ASN A 124 8.06 4.59 15.34
CA ASN A 124 8.30 4.04 14.02
C ASN A 124 7.00 3.64 13.33
N VAL A 125 7.06 3.69 12.01
CA VAL A 125 6.02 3.23 11.11
C VAL A 125 6.61 2.12 10.23
N LYS A 126 5.95 0.96 10.26
CA LYS A 126 6.29 -0.22 9.45
C LYS A 126 5.10 -0.59 8.59
N GLY A 127 5.36 -1.23 7.46
CA GLY A 127 4.29 -1.70 6.57
C GLY A 127 4.45 -3.18 6.25
N HIS A 128 3.35 -3.85 5.95
CA HIS A 128 3.36 -5.20 5.43
C HIS A 128 2.93 -5.23 3.96
N GLY A 129 3.78 -5.78 3.09
CA GLY A 129 3.48 -6.00 1.68
C GLY A 129 2.52 -7.18 1.50
N LYS A 130 2.52 -7.81 0.31
CA LYS A 130 1.59 -8.91 0.03
C LYS A 130 1.80 -10.10 0.98
N SER A 131 3.04 -10.52 1.18
CA SER A 131 3.41 -11.73 1.94
C SER A 131 4.59 -11.55 2.88
N SER A 132 5.16 -10.35 2.94
CA SER A 132 6.32 -10.06 3.78
C SER A 132 6.28 -8.61 4.27
N PRO A 133 6.94 -8.30 5.41
CA PRO A 133 7.19 -6.93 5.83
C PRO A 133 7.93 -6.14 4.74
N LEU A 134 7.64 -4.85 4.63
CA LEU A 134 8.42 -3.94 3.81
C LEU A 134 9.73 -3.63 4.52
N THR A 135 10.82 -3.53 3.76
CA THR A 135 12.16 -3.24 4.30
C THR A 135 12.30 -1.81 4.83
N ILE A 136 11.49 -0.88 4.32
CA ILE A 136 11.48 0.50 4.79
C ILE A 136 10.86 0.56 6.19
N ILE A 137 11.53 1.27 7.09
CA ILE A 137 11.05 1.60 8.42
C ILE A 137 11.20 3.12 8.53
N LEU A 138 10.10 3.82 8.79
CA LEU A 138 10.12 5.25 9.02
C LEU A 138 10.22 5.45 10.52
N THR A 139 11.12 6.30 10.98
CA THR A 139 11.31 6.57 12.42
C THR A 139 11.26 8.07 12.65
N SER A 140 10.97 8.48 13.88
CA SER A 140 11.26 9.86 14.33
C SER A 140 12.73 10.19 14.08
N GLY A 141 13.01 11.44 13.69
CA GLY A 141 14.38 11.94 13.62
C GLY A 141 14.98 12.03 15.02
N ASN A 142 16.14 11.41 15.24
CA ASN A 142 17.03 11.79 16.34
C ASN A 142 18.05 12.80 15.83
#